data_AF-A0A7W0MSB0-F1
#
_entry.id   AF-A0A7W0MSB0-F1
#
_cell.length_a   1.000
_cell.length_b   1.000
_cell.length_c   1.000
_cell.angle_alpha   90.00
_cell.angle_beta   90.00
_cell.angle_gamma   90.00
#
_symmetry.space_group_name_H-M   'P 1'
#
loop_
_entity.id
_entity.type
_entity.pdbx_description
1 polymer ?
#
loop_
_entity_poly.entity_id
_entity_poly.type
_entity_poly.pdbx_seq_one_letter_code
_entity_poly.pdbx_strand_id
1 'polypeptide(L)'
;DAALLDRLALDGGRVAGVAAGVRAIAALPDPVGEVVEGRRLPNGLDVRKVRVPFGVIAVVYEARPNVTIDAAALCLKSGNAVVLRGSSSAAHSNAMLATIAAEAAEGAGLPAGAIGLVAGGGRAELAELATQDGVVDLIFPRGGEGLKAALKAVATVPVIYAASGNCHVYVDASADLDAAEAIVLNAKVQRPGVCNAAETLLVHGAAAPAFLPRALGALREAGVQLRVDGRSRALAGELAPTLADATEEDWDTEFLSLILAVKVVDSVEHAIAHINEHGSGHSEAIVTRDAGAARAFERGVDAACVYVNASTRFTDGGEFGMGAEIGNSTQKLHARGPIGVRELCTFKYVVAGDGHVRP
;
A
#
# COMPACT_ATOMS: atom_id res chain seq x y z
N ASP A 1 -23.57 4.69 9.72
CA ASP A 1 -22.94 3.57 9.01
C ASP A 1 -22.02 2.82 9.97
N ALA A 2 -22.25 1.53 10.16
CA ALA A 2 -21.56 0.71 11.16
C ALA A 2 -20.05 0.58 10.87
N ALA A 3 -19.66 0.52 9.59
CA ALA A 3 -18.25 0.45 9.19
C ALA A 3 -17.47 1.74 9.46
N LEU A 4 -18.15 2.90 9.44
CA LEU A 4 -17.56 4.17 9.84
C LEU A 4 -17.36 4.22 11.36
N LEU A 5 -18.38 3.81 12.13
CA LEU A 5 -18.30 3.78 13.58
C LEU A 5 -17.22 2.82 14.08
N ASP A 6 -17.09 1.66 13.45
CA ASP A 6 -16.02 0.72 13.75
C ASP A 6 -14.64 1.36 13.52
N ARG A 7 -14.40 2.05 12.40
CA ARG A 7 -13.10 2.71 12.17
C ARG A 7 -12.79 3.84 13.14
N LEU A 8 -13.82 4.51 13.67
CA LEU A 8 -13.69 5.62 14.62
C LEU A 8 -13.50 5.17 16.07
N ALA A 9 -14.02 3.99 16.43
CA ALA A 9 -14.07 3.57 17.83
C ALA A 9 -12.67 3.31 18.40
N LEU A 10 -12.44 3.81 19.63
CA LEU A 10 -11.29 3.45 20.45
C LEU A 10 -11.82 2.78 21.72
N ASP A 11 -11.32 1.58 21.98
CA ASP A 11 -11.54 0.84 23.23
C ASP A 11 -10.18 0.53 23.87
N GLY A 12 -10.19 -0.06 25.08
CA GLY A 12 -8.96 -0.37 25.79
C GLY A 12 -8.01 -1.30 25.02
N GLY A 13 -8.56 -2.25 24.23
CA GLY A 13 -7.76 -3.16 23.42
C GLY A 13 -7.09 -2.44 22.24
N ARG A 14 -7.82 -1.56 21.55
CA ARG A 14 -7.28 -0.74 20.45
C ARG A 14 -6.22 0.23 20.92
N VAL A 15 -6.43 0.88 22.07
CA VAL A 15 -5.43 1.76 22.67
C VAL A 15 -4.17 0.99 23.06
N ALA A 16 -4.31 -0.20 23.66
CA ALA A 16 -3.17 -1.07 23.95
C ALA A 16 -2.42 -1.50 22.67
N GLY A 17 -3.16 -1.78 21.59
CA GLY A 17 -2.62 -2.07 20.27
C GLY A 17 -1.80 -0.91 19.69
N VAL A 18 -2.32 0.33 19.75
CA VAL A 18 -1.60 1.54 19.34
C VAL A 18 -0.30 1.69 20.14
N ALA A 19 -0.36 1.54 21.47
CA ALA A 19 0.83 1.62 22.30
C ALA A 19 1.85 0.52 21.99
N ALA A 20 1.40 -0.70 21.65
CA ALA A 20 2.28 -1.77 21.19
C ALA A 20 2.93 -1.45 19.85
N GLY A 21 2.16 -0.87 18.90
CA GLY A 21 2.67 -0.40 17.61
C GLY A 21 3.79 0.65 17.77
N VAL A 22 3.60 1.63 18.65
CA VAL A 22 4.64 2.62 18.97
C VAL A 22 5.92 1.96 19.50
N ARG A 23 5.80 0.98 20.41
CA ARG A 23 6.98 0.24 20.93
C ARG A 23 7.68 -0.56 19.83
N ALA A 24 6.93 -1.16 18.91
CA ALA A 24 7.49 -1.85 17.76
C ALA A 24 8.26 -0.89 16.84
N ILE A 25 7.69 0.27 16.53
CA ILE A 25 8.35 1.32 15.73
C ILE A 25 9.63 1.82 16.42
N ALA A 26 9.58 2.05 17.74
CA ALA A 26 10.73 2.49 18.51
C ALA A 26 11.90 1.49 18.42
N ALA A 27 11.60 0.19 18.40
CA ALA A 27 12.57 -0.90 18.31
C ALA A 27 13.18 -1.09 16.90
N LEU A 28 12.63 -0.46 15.86
CA LEU A 28 13.21 -0.54 14.52
C LEU A 28 14.62 0.08 14.48
N PRO A 29 15.50 -0.35 13.55
CA PRO A 29 16.74 0.35 13.29
C PRO A 29 16.49 1.81 12.93
N ASP A 30 17.35 2.72 13.40
CA ASP A 30 17.31 4.12 12.99
C ASP A 30 17.80 4.25 11.53
N PRO A 31 16.97 4.74 10.59
CA PRO A 31 17.38 4.91 9.21
C PRO A 31 18.29 6.14 9.02
N VAL A 32 18.24 7.13 9.91
CA VAL A 32 18.91 8.43 9.71
C VAL A 32 20.43 8.27 9.84
N GLY A 33 21.16 8.73 8.83
CA GLY A 33 22.62 8.63 8.79
C GLY A 33 23.15 7.33 8.18
N GLU A 34 22.28 6.39 7.78
CA GLU A 34 22.67 5.18 7.04
C GLU A 34 23.46 5.53 5.77
N VAL A 35 24.64 4.94 5.58
CA VAL A 35 25.39 5.05 4.33
C VAL A 35 24.82 4.03 3.34
N VAL A 36 24.08 4.52 2.35
CA VAL A 36 23.41 3.71 1.32
C VAL A 36 24.43 3.19 0.30
N GLU A 37 25.38 4.03 -0.09
CA GLU A 37 26.45 3.71 -1.04
C GLU A 37 27.68 4.56 -0.70
N GLY A 38 28.88 4.02 -0.90
CA GLY A 38 30.11 4.78 -0.76
C GLY A 38 31.19 4.26 -1.70
N ARG A 39 32.00 5.18 -2.25
CA ARG A 39 33.15 4.84 -3.08
C ARG A 39 34.21 5.93 -3.04
N ARG A 40 35.46 5.51 -3.21
CA ARG A 40 36.58 6.41 -3.49
C ARG A 40 36.75 6.57 -4.99
N LEU A 41 36.76 7.81 -5.47
CA LEU A 41 36.94 8.13 -6.89
C LEU A 41 38.42 8.01 -7.30
N PRO A 42 38.74 7.85 -8.60
CA PRO A 42 40.12 7.78 -9.09
C PRO A 42 40.98 9.01 -8.73
N ASN A 43 40.36 10.18 -8.55
CA ASN A 43 41.05 11.40 -8.15
C ASN A 43 41.32 11.49 -6.64
N GLY A 44 40.85 10.53 -5.84
CA GLY A 44 41.07 10.47 -4.39
C GLY A 44 39.89 10.90 -3.52
N LEU A 45 38.82 11.49 -4.09
CA LEU A 45 37.62 11.91 -3.35
C LEU A 45 36.85 10.73 -2.77
N ASP A 46 36.46 10.81 -1.50
CA ASP A 46 35.58 9.85 -0.84
C ASP A 46 34.13 10.35 -0.91
N VAL A 47 33.30 9.68 -1.72
CA VAL A 47 31.90 10.04 -1.94
C VAL A 47 31.00 9.04 -1.21
N ARG A 48 30.08 9.54 -0.39
CA ARG A 48 29.07 8.73 0.32
C ARG A 48 27.67 9.26 0.04
N LYS A 49 26.73 8.37 -0.26
CA LYS A 49 25.29 8.63 -0.29
C LYS A 49 24.73 8.28 1.09
N VAL A 50 24.23 9.28 1.81
CA VAL A 50 23.80 9.15 3.21
C VAL A 50 22.32 9.46 3.32
N ARG A 51 21.57 8.60 4.00
CA ARG A 51 20.14 8.75 4.26
C ARG A 51 19.89 9.89 5.24
N VAL A 52 18.92 10.75 4.93
CA VAL A 52 18.49 11.88 5.75
C VAL A 52 16.96 11.99 5.75
N PRO A 53 16.34 12.57 6.78
CA PRO A 53 14.90 12.82 6.79
C PRO A 53 14.49 13.69 5.60
N PHE A 54 13.21 13.65 5.25
CA PHE A 54 12.63 14.65 4.34
C PHE A 54 12.65 16.04 4.99
N GLY A 55 12.20 16.12 6.24
CA GLY A 55 12.00 17.38 6.95
C GLY A 55 10.64 17.37 7.63
N VAL A 56 9.64 17.99 6.99
CA VAL A 56 8.27 18.10 7.49
C VAL A 56 7.33 17.26 6.62
N ILE A 57 6.66 16.29 7.24
CA ILE A 57 5.68 15.43 6.59
C ILE A 57 4.27 15.78 7.07
N ALA A 58 3.37 16.07 6.14
CA ALA A 58 1.96 16.24 6.42
C ALA A 58 1.19 14.93 6.18
N VAL A 59 0.45 14.45 7.18
CA VAL A 59 -0.36 13.24 7.07
C VAL A 59 -1.83 13.61 7.15
N VAL A 60 -2.54 13.41 6.04
CA VAL A 60 -3.97 13.75 5.91
C VAL A 60 -4.78 12.46 5.95
N TYR A 61 -5.66 12.28 6.92
CA TYR A 61 -6.32 10.98 7.13
C TYR A 61 -7.80 11.08 7.51
N GLU A 62 -8.55 10.02 7.21
CA GLU A 62 -9.99 9.97 7.45
C GLU A 62 -10.40 8.83 8.38
N ALA A 63 -11.27 9.17 9.34
CA ALA A 63 -12.06 8.24 10.15
C ALA A 63 -11.28 7.14 10.88
N ARG A 64 -9.99 7.36 11.20
CA ARG A 64 -9.12 6.41 11.92
C ARG A 64 -8.24 7.13 12.94
N PRO A 65 -8.70 7.33 14.18
CA PRO A 65 -7.96 8.09 15.18
C PRO A 65 -6.57 7.54 15.51
N ASN A 66 -6.38 6.21 15.41
CA ASN A 66 -5.09 5.56 15.65
C ASN A 66 -3.98 6.08 14.73
N VAL A 67 -4.32 6.49 13.50
CA VAL A 67 -3.37 7.03 12.52
C VAL A 67 -2.64 8.26 13.06
N THR A 68 -3.26 9.04 13.96
CA THR A 68 -2.63 10.17 14.65
C THR A 68 -1.31 9.77 15.32
N ILE A 69 -1.33 8.65 16.05
CA ILE A 69 -0.17 8.16 16.80
C ILE A 69 0.78 7.39 15.89
N ASP A 70 0.25 6.52 15.03
CA ASP A 70 1.07 5.70 14.14
C ASP A 70 1.93 6.56 13.19
N ALA A 71 1.32 7.60 12.61
CA ALA A 71 1.99 8.55 11.74
C ALA A 71 3.05 9.36 12.49
N ALA A 72 2.73 9.84 13.70
CA ALA A 72 3.68 10.58 14.52
C ALA A 72 4.90 9.72 14.89
N ALA A 73 4.68 8.48 15.33
CA ALA A 73 5.75 7.56 15.70
C ALA A 73 6.68 7.26 14.51
N LEU A 74 6.11 6.97 13.33
CA LEU A 74 6.90 6.71 12.11
C LEU A 74 7.69 7.93 11.65
N CYS A 75 7.07 9.13 11.66
CA CYS A 75 7.75 10.36 11.26
C CYS A 75 8.90 10.70 12.23
N LEU A 76 8.64 10.64 13.54
CA LEU A 76 9.70 10.88 14.53
C LEU A 76 10.83 9.87 14.42
N LYS A 77 10.52 8.58 14.24
CA LYS A 77 11.53 7.52 14.08
C LYS A 77 12.40 7.71 12.83
N SER A 78 11.86 8.32 11.78
CA SER A 78 12.57 8.66 10.55
C SER A 78 13.19 10.07 10.57
N GLY A 79 13.17 10.75 11.71
CA GLY A 79 13.75 12.08 11.92
C GLY A 79 12.97 13.23 11.30
N ASN A 80 11.69 13.02 10.96
CA ASN A 80 10.80 14.02 10.38
C ASN A 80 9.91 14.66 11.46
N ALA A 81 9.67 15.97 11.33
CA ALA A 81 8.53 16.60 11.98
C ALA A 81 7.24 16.21 11.26
N VAL A 82 6.11 16.24 11.97
CA VAL A 82 4.81 15.83 11.41
C VAL A 82 3.74 16.89 11.60
N VAL A 83 2.96 17.13 10.54
CA VAL A 83 1.73 17.91 10.56
C VAL A 83 0.56 16.99 10.28
N LEU A 84 -0.30 16.81 11.27
CA LEU A 84 -1.44 15.90 11.21
C LEU A 84 -2.69 16.68 10.80
N ARG A 85 -3.47 16.12 9.87
CA ARG A 85 -4.80 16.62 9.54
C ARG A 85 -5.77 15.45 9.45
N GLY A 86 -6.52 15.22 10.53
CA GLY A 86 -7.56 14.21 10.57
C GLY A 86 -8.92 14.71 10.10
N SER A 87 -9.86 13.80 9.86
CA SER A 87 -11.25 14.17 9.54
C SER A 87 -11.98 14.78 10.75
N SER A 88 -12.94 15.65 10.47
CA SER A 88 -13.79 16.28 11.49
C SER A 88 -14.60 15.26 12.32
N SER A 89 -14.92 14.11 11.74
CA SER A 89 -15.59 13.00 12.43
C SER A 89 -14.79 12.41 13.61
N ALA A 90 -13.48 12.64 13.66
CA ALA A 90 -12.57 12.18 14.71
C ALA A 90 -11.91 13.34 15.47
N ALA A 91 -12.40 14.58 15.31
CA ALA A 91 -11.71 15.79 15.77
C ALA A 91 -11.31 15.74 17.26
N HIS A 92 -12.22 15.34 18.14
CA HIS A 92 -11.95 15.26 19.58
C HIS A 92 -10.88 14.20 19.92
N SER A 93 -10.98 13.02 19.33
CA SER A 93 -10.02 11.93 19.53
C SER A 93 -8.64 12.32 19.00
N ASN A 94 -8.57 12.90 17.79
CA ASN A 94 -7.33 13.33 17.17
C ASN A 94 -6.66 14.44 17.97
N ALA A 95 -7.42 15.41 18.48
CA ALA A 95 -6.89 16.47 19.34
C ALA A 95 -6.23 15.90 20.59
N MET A 96 -6.94 15.02 21.32
CA MET A 96 -6.39 14.38 22.52
C MET A 96 -5.13 13.55 22.22
N LEU A 97 -5.17 12.72 21.16
CA LEU A 97 -4.05 11.87 20.78
C LEU A 97 -2.83 12.70 20.33
N ALA A 98 -3.05 13.77 19.56
CA ALA A 98 -1.98 14.67 19.14
C ALA A 98 -1.34 15.40 20.33
N THR A 99 -2.15 15.88 21.29
CA THR A 99 -1.64 16.47 22.54
C THR A 99 -0.76 15.49 23.29
N ILE A 100 -1.23 14.26 23.53
CA ILE A 100 -0.46 13.22 24.23
C ILE A 100 0.87 12.93 23.50
N ALA A 101 0.84 12.82 22.17
CA ALA A 101 2.03 12.54 21.39
C ALA A 101 3.04 13.70 21.45
N ALA A 102 2.57 14.94 21.34
CA ALA A 102 3.40 16.14 21.42
C ALA A 102 4.03 16.29 22.82
N GLU A 103 3.25 16.17 23.90
CA GLU A 103 3.75 16.24 25.28
C GLU A 103 4.79 15.15 25.56
N ALA A 104 4.58 13.93 25.06
CA ALA A 104 5.55 12.84 25.20
C ALA A 104 6.85 13.11 24.44
N ALA A 105 6.75 13.64 23.21
CA ALA A 105 7.90 13.99 22.38
C ALA A 105 8.73 15.12 23.02
N GLU A 106 8.07 16.19 23.45
CA GLU A 106 8.71 17.33 24.12
C GLU A 106 9.32 16.93 25.47
N GLY A 107 8.62 16.11 26.25
CA GLY A 107 9.14 15.54 27.50
C GLY A 107 10.37 14.65 27.31
N ALA A 108 10.54 14.07 26.12
CA ALA A 108 11.74 13.31 25.72
C ALA A 108 12.87 14.20 25.16
N GLY A 109 12.68 15.52 25.10
CA GLY A 109 13.68 16.49 24.63
C GLY A 109 13.56 16.88 23.16
N LEU A 110 12.50 16.48 22.45
CA LEU A 110 12.24 17.00 21.11
C LEU A 110 11.74 18.45 21.15
N PRO A 111 12.02 19.26 20.12
CA PRO A 111 11.56 20.64 20.08
C PRO A 111 10.04 20.75 20.05
N ALA A 112 9.51 21.80 20.69
CA ALA A 112 8.10 22.15 20.57
C ALA A 112 7.72 22.37 19.10
N GLY A 113 6.57 21.81 18.71
CA GLY A 113 6.09 21.84 17.31
C GLY A 113 6.63 20.73 16.41
N ALA A 114 7.42 19.76 16.92
CA ALA A 114 7.80 18.57 16.16
C ALA A 114 6.60 17.71 15.73
N ILE A 115 5.49 17.78 16.49
CA ILE A 115 4.19 17.21 16.15
C ILE A 115 3.17 18.35 16.20
N GLY A 116 2.52 18.63 15.08
CA GLY A 116 1.43 19.59 14.98
C GLY A 116 0.13 18.94 14.52
N LEU A 117 -1.02 19.46 14.98
CA LEU A 117 -2.35 19.10 14.46
C LEU A 117 -2.98 20.35 13.84
N VAL A 118 -3.36 20.27 12.57
CA VAL A 118 -4.17 21.31 11.92
C VAL A 118 -5.61 21.14 12.39
N ALA A 119 -6.09 22.12 13.15
CA ALA A 119 -7.43 22.14 13.70
C ALA A 119 -8.38 22.85 12.74
N GLY A 120 -9.27 22.07 12.12
CA GLY A 120 -10.35 22.58 11.29
C GLY A 120 -10.79 21.54 10.25
N GLY A 121 -12.08 21.50 9.99
CA GLY A 121 -12.70 20.45 9.16
C GLY A 121 -12.79 20.84 7.69
N GLY A 122 -12.29 22.01 7.30
CA GLY A 122 -12.62 22.65 6.03
C GLY A 122 -11.89 22.06 4.83
N ARG A 123 -12.49 22.22 3.64
CA ARG A 123 -11.78 22.00 2.36
C ARG A 123 -10.70 23.05 2.10
N ALA A 124 -10.87 24.27 2.63
CA ALA A 124 -9.91 25.35 2.47
C ALA A 124 -8.56 25.02 3.10
N GLU A 125 -8.56 24.41 4.29
CA GLU A 125 -7.35 24.02 5.01
C GLU A 125 -6.58 22.90 4.29
N LEU A 126 -7.29 21.97 3.65
CA LEU A 126 -6.65 20.95 2.83
C LEU A 126 -5.88 21.59 1.66
N ALA A 127 -6.49 22.57 1.00
CA ALA A 127 -5.85 23.30 -0.10
C ALA A 127 -4.66 24.11 0.42
N GLU A 128 -4.82 24.83 1.53
CA GLU A 128 -3.74 25.62 2.15
C GLU A 128 -2.54 24.74 2.48
N LEU A 129 -2.76 23.60 3.16
CA LEU A 129 -1.72 22.62 3.50
C LEU A 129 -1.07 22.03 2.24
N ALA A 130 -1.88 21.71 1.23
CA ALA A 130 -1.42 21.16 -0.04
C ALA A 130 -0.53 22.13 -0.84
N THR A 131 -0.61 23.43 -0.54
CA THR A 131 0.17 24.49 -1.19
C THR A 131 1.26 25.10 -0.32
N GLN A 132 1.56 24.54 0.87
CA GLN A 132 2.65 25.02 1.75
C GLN A 132 4.05 24.60 1.25
N ASP A 133 4.37 24.94 0.00
CA ASP A 133 5.68 24.69 -0.57
C ASP A 133 6.78 25.46 0.19
N GLY A 134 7.93 24.80 0.40
CA GLY A 134 9.04 25.33 1.20
C GLY A 134 8.85 25.23 2.73
N VAL A 135 7.70 24.74 3.20
CA VAL A 135 7.46 24.46 4.63
C VAL A 135 7.12 22.99 4.86
N VAL A 136 6.30 22.39 3.99
CA VAL A 136 5.98 20.97 4.01
C VAL A 136 6.70 20.29 2.85
N ASP A 137 7.51 19.29 3.15
CA ASP A 137 8.32 18.58 2.14
C ASP A 137 7.52 17.47 1.43
N LEU A 138 6.52 16.91 2.11
CA LEU A 138 5.78 15.75 1.62
C LEU A 138 4.39 15.62 2.26
N ILE A 139 3.39 15.26 1.47
CA ILE A 139 2.04 14.91 1.94
C ILE A 139 1.74 13.42 1.73
N PHE A 140 1.19 12.79 2.77
CA PHE A 140 0.66 11.43 2.74
C PHE A 140 -0.86 11.41 3.02
N PRO A 141 -1.70 11.24 1.99
CA PRO A 141 -3.13 11.02 2.19
C PRO A 141 -3.43 9.55 2.55
N ARG A 142 -4.24 9.37 3.59
CA ARG A 142 -4.74 8.09 4.11
C ARG A 142 -6.27 8.15 4.19
N GLY A 143 -6.90 7.98 3.04
CA GLY A 143 -8.36 8.03 2.90
C GLY A 143 -8.80 7.45 1.56
N GLY A 144 -10.07 7.67 1.19
CA GLY A 144 -10.61 7.19 -0.07
C GLY A 144 -10.10 7.95 -1.29
N GLU A 145 -10.46 7.48 -2.50
CA GLU A 145 -10.08 8.12 -3.76
C GLU A 145 -10.53 9.59 -3.86
N GLY A 146 -11.69 9.94 -3.27
CA GLY A 146 -12.16 11.33 -3.25
C GLY A 146 -11.19 12.29 -2.55
N LEU A 147 -10.59 11.89 -1.43
CA LEU A 147 -9.57 12.68 -0.74
C LEU A 147 -8.31 12.83 -1.61
N LYS A 148 -7.84 11.72 -2.18
CA LYS A 148 -6.64 11.69 -3.02
C LYS A 148 -6.83 12.58 -4.25
N ALA A 149 -7.98 12.50 -4.91
CA ALA A 149 -8.33 13.32 -6.07
C ALA A 149 -8.40 14.81 -5.71
N ALA A 150 -9.05 15.15 -4.59
CA ALA A 150 -9.11 16.54 -4.12
C ALA A 150 -7.73 17.12 -3.82
N LEU A 151 -6.83 16.32 -3.25
CA LEU A 151 -5.47 16.74 -2.91
C LEU A 151 -4.62 16.92 -4.18
N LYS A 152 -4.65 15.96 -5.10
CA LYS A 152 -3.95 16.04 -6.40
C LYS A 152 -4.37 17.24 -7.24
N ALA A 153 -5.62 17.68 -7.15
CA ALA A 153 -6.12 18.79 -7.94
C ALA A 153 -5.49 20.14 -7.55
N VAL A 154 -4.94 20.27 -6.34
CA VAL A 154 -4.46 21.55 -5.80
C VAL A 154 -3.02 21.52 -5.28
N ALA A 155 -2.45 20.33 -5.03
CA ALA A 155 -1.16 20.22 -4.37
C ALA A 155 0.00 20.74 -5.23
N THR A 156 0.80 21.62 -4.63
CA THR A 156 2.13 21.98 -5.12
C THR A 156 3.22 21.26 -4.33
N VAL A 157 2.93 20.90 -3.07
CA VAL A 157 3.77 20.04 -2.24
C VAL A 157 3.77 18.62 -2.82
N PRO A 158 4.91 17.91 -2.88
CA PRO A 158 4.96 16.52 -3.31
C PRO A 158 4.00 15.62 -2.54
N VAL A 159 3.35 14.68 -3.23
CA VAL A 159 2.38 13.76 -2.63
C VAL A 159 2.77 12.33 -2.93
N ILE A 160 2.90 11.53 -1.88
CA ILE A 160 2.99 10.07 -2.00
C ILE A 160 1.71 9.44 -1.47
N TYR A 161 1.05 8.63 -2.31
CA TYR A 161 -0.24 8.02 -2.00
C TYR A 161 -0.30 6.57 -2.47
N ALA A 162 -1.14 5.78 -1.80
CA ALA A 162 -1.62 4.52 -2.34
C ALA A 162 -2.67 4.81 -3.41
N ALA A 163 -2.56 4.29 -4.63
CA ALA A 163 -3.72 4.27 -5.54
C ALA A 163 -4.76 3.24 -5.05
N SER A 164 -5.83 3.05 -5.82
CA SER A 164 -6.75 1.93 -5.64
C SER A 164 -6.00 0.59 -5.68
N GLY A 165 -6.67 -0.45 -5.21
CA GLY A 165 -6.16 -1.81 -5.04
C GLY A 165 -6.75 -2.85 -5.99
N ASN A 166 -6.79 -2.60 -7.31
CA ASN A 166 -7.30 -3.58 -8.27
C ASN A 166 -6.25 -4.68 -8.55
N CYS A 167 -6.21 -5.68 -7.66
CA CYS A 167 -5.18 -6.72 -7.63
C CYS A 167 -5.64 -8.00 -8.34
N HIS A 168 -4.71 -8.69 -9.01
CA HIS A 168 -4.97 -9.91 -9.75
C HIS A 168 -4.24 -11.12 -9.16
N VAL A 169 -4.88 -12.29 -9.31
CA VAL A 169 -4.21 -13.59 -9.21
C VAL A 169 -4.35 -14.32 -10.53
N TYR A 170 -3.22 -14.66 -11.15
CA TYR A 170 -3.14 -15.44 -12.37
C TYR A 170 -2.76 -16.89 -12.07
N VAL A 171 -3.60 -17.84 -12.48
CA VAL A 171 -3.35 -19.27 -12.37
C VAL A 171 -2.89 -19.80 -13.73
N ASP A 172 -1.60 -20.11 -13.82
CA ASP A 172 -0.93 -20.58 -15.03
C ASP A 172 -1.30 -22.04 -15.38
N ALA A 173 -1.03 -22.45 -16.62
CA ALA A 173 -1.25 -23.82 -17.10
C ALA A 173 -0.59 -24.90 -16.23
N SER A 174 0.59 -24.60 -15.66
CA SER A 174 1.40 -25.55 -14.89
C SER A 174 1.14 -25.50 -13.37
N ALA A 175 0.19 -24.67 -12.92
CA ALA A 175 -0.05 -24.40 -11.51
C ALA A 175 -0.27 -25.68 -10.69
N ASP A 176 0.16 -25.64 -9.43
CA ASP A 176 -0.38 -26.55 -8.44
C ASP A 176 -1.79 -26.08 -8.05
N LEU A 177 -2.81 -26.86 -8.41
CA LEU A 177 -4.21 -26.45 -8.28
C LEU A 177 -4.65 -26.31 -6.82
N ASP A 178 -4.07 -27.11 -5.91
CA ASP A 178 -4.38 -27.01 -4.48
C ASP A 178 -3.77 -25.73 -3.90
N ALA A 179 -2.53 -25.42 -4.27
CA ALA A 179 -1.90 -24.16 -3.90
C ALA A 179 -2.63 -22.95 -4.50
N ALA A 180 -3.07 -23.05 -5.77
CA ALA A 180 -3.80 -21.99 -6.46
C ALA A 180 -5.13 -21.68 -5.76
N GLU A 181 -5.90 -22.70 -5.38
CA GLU A 181 -7.16 -22.53 -4.65
C GLU A 181 -6.94 -21.85 -3.30
N ALA A 182 -5.96 -22.32 -2.53
CA ALA A 182 -5.61 -21.74 -1.22
C ALA A 182 -5.17 -20.28 -1.33
N ILE A 183 -4.35 -19.95 -2.33
CA ILE A 183 -3.86 -18.59 -2.57
C ILE A 183 -5.02 -17.67 -2.98
N VAL A 184 -5.88 -18.08 -3.91
CA VAL A 184 -7.02 -17.28 -4.38
C VAL A 184 -8.00 -17.01 -3.24
N LEU A 185 -8.35 -18.04 -2.45
CA LEU A 185 -9.22 -17.89 -1.29
C LEU A 185 -8.61 -16.94 -0.26
N ASN A 186 -7.33 -17.11 0.07
CA ASN A 186 -6.66 -16.22 1.01
C ASN A 186 -6.65 -14.77 0.49
N ALA A 187 -6.32 -14.58 -0.78
CA ALA A 187 -6.21 -13.28 -1.41
C ALA A 187 -7.54 -12.51 -1.42
N LYS A 188 -8.69 -13.18 -1.60
CA LYS A 188 -10.00 -12.52 -1.60
C LYS A 188 -10.69 -12.48 -0.24
N VAL A 189 -10.72 -13.59 0.48
CA VAL A 189 -11.66 -13.81 1.61
C VAL A 189 -11.08 -13.38 2.95
N GLN A 190 -9.75 -13.43 3.14
CA GLN A 190 -9.15 -13.15 4.45
C GLN A 190 -9.52 -11.75 4.97
N ARG A 191 -9.47 -10.74 4.10
CA ARG A 191 -9.84 -9.36 4.42
C ARG A 191 -10.29 -8.61 3.15
N PRO A 192 -11.54 -8.75 2.72
CA PRO A 192 -11.98 -8.19 1.43
C PRO A 192 -12.00 -6.65 1.39
N GLY A 193 -12.05 -5.97 2.54
CA GLY A 193 -12.13 -4.51 2.63
C GLY A 193 -10.77 -3.78 2.64
N VAL A 194 -9.71 -4.38 2.08
CA VAL A 194 -8.39 -3.73 1.95
C VAL A 194 -7.87 -3.78 0.52
N CYS A 195 -7.00 -2.82 0.19
CA CYS A 195 -6.52 -2.56 -1.17
C CYS A 195 -5.53 -3.59 -1.74
N ASN A 196 -5.18 -4.65 -1.01
CA ASN A 196 -4.36 -5.73 -1.55
C ASN A 196 -5.14 -7.05 -1.64
N ALA A 197 -6.46 -7.00 -1.44
CA ALA A 197 -7.34 -8.13 -1.70
C ALA A 197 -7.44 -8.35 -3.22
N ALA A 198 -7.46 -9.61 -3.67
CA ALA A 198 -7.65 -9.91 -5.08
C ALA A 198 -9.05 -9.45 -5.52
N GLU A 199 -9.14 -8.74 -6.64
CA GLU A 199 -10.39 -8.28 -7.25
C GLU A 199 -10.68 -9.04 -8.56
N THR A 200 -9.64 -9.54 -9.23
CA THR A 200 -9.75 -10.33 -10.46
C THR A 200 -8.93 -11.64 -10.38
N LEU A 201 -9.55 -12.74 -10.80
CA LEU A 201 -8.90 -14.03 -11.02
C LEU A 201 -8.76 -14.29 -12.52
N LEU A 202 -7.52 -14.44 -12.97
CA LEU A 202 -7.19 -14.85 -14.33
C LEU A 202 -6.80 -16.33 -14.34
N VAL A 203 -7.35 -17.11 -15.25
CA VAL A 203 -7.02 -18.55 -15.34
C VAL A 203 -6.59 -18.91 -16.75
N HIS A 204 -5.46 -19.59 -16.87
CA HIS A 204 -4.98 -20.09 -18.16
C HIS A 204 -5.97 -21.12 -18.74
N GLY A 205 -6.30 -21.02 -20.02
CA GLY A 205 -7.28 -21.88 -20.69
C GLY A 205 -7.03 -23.39 -20.54
N ALA A 206 -5.77 -23.82 -20.53
CA ALA A 206 -5.40 -25.22 -20.27
C ALA A 206 -5.66 -25.70 -18.81
N ALA A 207 -5.56 -24.82 -17.81
CA ALA A 207 -5.83 -25.15 -16.41
C ALA A 207 -7.33 -25.00 -16.06
N ALA A 208 -8.04 -24.12 -16.78
CA ALA A 208 -9.41 -23.73 -16.47
C ALA A 208 -10.41 -24.90 -16.34
N PRO A 209 -10.41 -25.95 -17.20
CA PRO A 209 -11.35 -27.06 -17.06
C PRO A 209 -11.21 -27.84 -15.76
N ALA A 210 -9.98 -27.97 -15.24
CA ALA A 210 -9.72 -28.69 -13.98
C ALA A 210 -9.83 -27.78 -12.76
N PHE A 211 -9.52 -26.49 -12.91
CA PHE A 211 -9.42 -25.55 -11.79
C PHE A 211 -10.72 -24.78 -11.52
N LEU A 212 -11.42 -24.29 -12.54
CA LEU A 212 -12.57 -23.41 -12.34
C LEU A 212 -13.72 -24.07 -11.57
N PRO A 213 -14.17 -25.31 -11.87
CA PRO A 213 -15.28 -25.91 -11.12
C PRO A 213 -15.04 -25.94 -9.60
N ARG A 214 -13.82 -26.29 -9.18
CA ARG A 214 -13.44 -26.35 -7.76
C ARG A 214 -13.25 -24.96 -7.14
N ALA A 215 -12.55 -24.06 -7.83
CA ALA A 215 -12.27 -22.72 -7.32
C ALA A 215 -13.56 -21.89 -7.17
N LEU A 216 -14.45 -21.92 -8.17
CA LEU A 216 -15.73 -21.21 -8.12
C LEU A 216 -16.64 -21.78 -7.02
N GLY A 217 -16.64 -23.09 -6.81
CA GLY A 217 -17.36 -23.74 -5.71
C GLY A 217 -16.87 -23.25 -4.34
N ALA A 218 -15.57 -23.33 -4.08
CA ALA A 218 -14.99 -22.89 -2.81
C ALA A 218 -15.19 -21.38 -2.54
N LEU A 219 -15.05 -20.54 -3.56
CA LEU A 219 -15.32 -19.10 -3.46
C LEU A 219 -16.80 -18.82 -3.12
N ARG A 220 -17.72 -19.54 -3.73
CA ARG A 220 -19.16 -19.42 -3.46
C ARG A 220 -19.51 -19.85 -2.04
N GLU A 221 -18.95 -20.95 -1.56
CA GLU A 221 -19.11 -21.42 -0.18
C GLU A 221 -18.60 -20.39 0.83
N ALA A 222 -17.52 -19.67 0.49
CA ALA A 222 -17.00 -18.54 1.25
C ALA A 222 -17.82 -17.24 1.12
N GLY A 223 -18.95 -17.26 0.39
CA GLY A 223 -19.85 -16.12 0.23
C GLY A 223 -19.44 -15.12 -0.85
N VAL A 224 -18.49 -15.46 -1.72
CA VAL A 224 -18.05 -14.58 -2.81
C VAL A 224 -19.07 -14.56 -3.94
N GLN A 225 -19.45 -13.35 -4.37
CA GLN A 225 -20.22 -13.11 -5.58
C GLN A 225 -19.27 -13.08 -6.77
N LEU A 226 -19.52 -13.95 -7.75
CA LEU A 226 -18.63 -14.15 -8.89
C LEU A 226 -19.22 -13.47 -10.13
N ARG A 227 -18.41 -12.63 -10.77
CA ARG A 227 -18.68 -12.02 -12.08
C ARG A 227 -17.76 -12.68 -13.09
N VAL A 228 -18.30 -13.41 -14.07
CA VAL A 228 -17.49 -14.31 -14.91
C VAL A 228 -17.61 -13.97 -16.40
N ASP A 229 -16.54 -14.17 -17.16
CA ASP A 229 -16.60 -14.11 -18.62
C ASP A 229 -17.29 -15.36 -19.22
N GLY A 230 -17.58 -15.31 -20.53
CA GLY A 230 -18.28 -16.40 -21.21
C GLY A 230 -17.55 -17.74 -21.17
N ARG A 231 -16.21 -17.73 -21.21
CA ARG A 231 -15.39 -18.96 -21.11
C ARG A 231 -15.45 -19.56 -19.71
N SER A 232 -15.33 -18.72 -18.68
CA SER A 232 -15.47 -19.15 -17.29
C SER A 232 -16.86 -19.71 -17.02
N ARG A 233 -17.92 -19.05 -17.53
CA ARG A 233 -19.30 -19.53 -17.42
C ARG A 233 -19.48 -20.91 -18.06
N ALA A 234 -18.95 -21.12 -19.27
CA ALA A 234 -19.04 -22.40 -19.96
C ALA A 234 -18.35 -23.54 -19.19
N LEU A 235 -17.31 -23.23 -18.41
CA LEU A 235 -16.56 -24.18 -17.59
C LEU A 235 -17.08 -24.30 -16.14
N ALA A 236 -18.07 -23.51 -15.75
CA ALA A 236 -18.58 -23.47 -14.37
C ALA A 236 -19.52 -24.64 -14.01
N GLY A 237 -19.86 -25.50 -14.97
CA GLY A 237 -20.74 -26.66 -14.73
C GLY A 237 -22.10 -26.25 -14.18
N GLU A 238 -22.53 -26.91 -13.09
CA GLU A 238 -23.83 -26.65 -12.45
C GLU A 238 -23.95 -25.25 -11.84
N LEU A 239 -22.83 -24.58 -11.55
CA LEU A 239 -22.85 -23.21 -11.03
C LEU A 239 -23.23 -22.19 -12.10
N ALA A 240 -23.04 -22.53 -13.38
CA ALA A 240 -23.17 -21.60 -14.51
C ALA A 240 -24.47 -20.75 -14.50
N PRO A 241 -25.68 -21.29 -14.21
CA PRO A 241 -26.90 -20.49 -14.21
C PRO A 241 -26.97 -19.44 -13.08
N THR A 242 -26.15 -19.57 -12.05
CA THR A 242 -26.18 -18.73 -10.84
C THR A 242 -25.13 -17.62 -10.81
N LEU A 243 -24.19 -17.64 -11.75
CA LEU A 243 -23.11 -16.66 -11.85
C LEU A 243 -23.59 -15.39 -12.57
N ALA A 244 -23.08 -14.23 -12.17
CA ALA A 244 -23.29 -12.99 -12.90
C ALA A 244 -22.29 -12.88 -14.06
N ASP A 245 -22.69 -12.23 -15.15
CA ASP A 245 -21.76 -11.91 -16.24
C ASP A 245 -20.85 -10.76 -15.81
N ALA A 246 -19.55 -10.88 -16.11
CA ALA A 246 -18.64 -9.76 -15.99
C ALA A 246 -18.91 -8.75 -17.12
N THR A 247 -18.90 -7.47 -16.74
CA THR A 247 -18.97 -6.31 -17.62
C THR A 247 -17.55 -5.77 -17.88
N GLU A 248 -17.37 -4.88 -18.86
CA GLU A 248 -16.07 -4.25 -19.07
C GLU A 248 -15.62 -3.41 -17.86
N GLU A 249 -16.56 -2.77 -17.14
CA GLU A 249 -16.28 -1.99 -15.93
C GLU A 249 -15.73 -2.87 -14.79
N ASP A 250 -16.10 -4.15 -14.74
CA ASP A 250 -15.65 -5.07 -13.69
C ASP A 250 -14.15 -5.29 -13.70
N TRP A 251 -13.51 -5.22 -14.87
CA TRP A 251 -12.07 -5.44 -14.99
C TRP A 251 -11.28 -4.30 -14.33
N ASP A 252 -11.82 -3.09 -14.33
CA ASP A 252 -11.20 -1.88 -13.75
C ASP A 252 -11.67 -1.57 -12.31
N THR A 253 -12.55 -2.40 -11.74
CA THR A 253 -13.23 -2.09 -10.48
C THR A 253 -12.54 -2.72 -9.26
N GLU A 254 -12.19 -1.88 -8.29
CA GLU A 254 -11.86 -2.31 -6.92
C GLU A 254 -13.15 -2.49 -6.10
N PHE A 255 -13.56 -3.73 -5.84
CA PHE A 255 -14.84 -4.01 -5.18
C PHE A 255 -14.83 -3.80 -3.67
N LEU A 256 -13.68 -3.97 -3.00
CA LEU A 256 -13.53 -3.90 -1.52
C LEU A 256 -14.56 -4.72 -0.74
N SER A 257 -15.00 -5.83 -1.33
CA SER A 257 -16.08 -6.68 -0.81
C SER A 257 -15.88 -8.13 -1.28
N LEU A 258 -16.78 -9.03 -0.87
CA LEU A 258 -16.80 -10.41 -1.33
C LEU A 258 -17.38 -10.50 -2.76
N ILE A 259 -16.75 -9.79 -3.69
CA ILE A 259 -16.99 -9.83 -5.13
C ILE A 259 -15.64 -10.12 -5.80
N LEU A 260 -15.64 -10.99 -6.82
CA LEU A 260 -14.45 -11.33 -7.60
C LEU A 260 -14.82 -11.50 -9.08
N ALA A 261 -14.10 -10.80 -9.96
CA ALA A 261 -14.20 -10.99 -11.40
C ALA A 261 -13.34 -12.19 -11.85
N VAL A 262 -13.80 -12.98 -12.83
CA VAL A 262 -13.10 -14.19 -13.30
C VAL A 262 -13.03 -14.21 -14.82
N LYS A 263 -11.82 -14.37 -15.37
CA LYS A 263 -11.58 -14.38 -16.81
C LYS A 263 -10.64 -15.52 -17.20
N VAL A 264 -10.91 -16.16 -18.32
CA VAL A 264 -9.99 -17.15 -18.91
C VAL A 264 -9.10 -16.47 -19.95
N VAL A 265 -7.79 -16.66 -19.83
CA VAL A 265 -6.76 -16.13 -20.76
C VAL A 265 -5.94 -17.27 -21.37
N ASP A 266 -5.31 -17.03 -22.52
CA ASP A 266 -4.66 -18.11 -23.28
C ASP A 266 -3.15 -18.27 -23.04
N SER A 267 -2.52 -17.32 -22.36
CA SER A 267 -1.08 -17.38 -22.03
C SER A 267 -0.71 -16.43 -20.90
N VAL A 268 0.53 -16.53 -20.42
CA VAL A 268 1.09 -15.60 -19.45
C VAL A 268 1.20 -14.18 -20.02
N GLU A 269 1.47 -14.03 -21.32
CA GLU A 269 1.52 -12.73 -22.00
C GLU A 269 0.15 -12.05 -22.02
N HIS A 270 -0.94 -12.81 -22.26
CA HIS A 270 -2.30 -12.26 -22.15
C HIS A 270 -2.64 -11.87 -20.71
N ALA A 271 -2.20 -12.65 -19.72
CA ALA A 271 -2.38 -12.28 -18.31
C ALA A 271 -1.65 -10.98 -17.97
N ILE A 272 -0.38 -10.86 -18.38
CA ILE A 272 0.44 -9.64 -18.18
C ILE A 272 -0.21 -8.43 -18.86
N ALA A 273 -0.68 -8.60 -20.10
CA ALA A 273 -1.35 -7.52 -20.84
C ALA A 273 -2.60 -7.03 -20.10
N HIS A 274 -3.47 -7.96 -19.66
CA HIS A 274 -4.66 -7.63 -18.90
C HIS A 274 -4.34 -6.91 -17.59
N ILE A 275 -3.36 -7.41 -16.83
CA ILE A 275 -2.95 -6.81 -15.56
C ILE A 275 -2.41 -5.39 -15.76
N ASN A 276 -1.57 -5.18 -16.78
CA ASN A 276 -1.02 -3.85 -17.03
C ASN A 276 -2.05 -2.86 -17.61
N GLU A 277 -3.12 -3.36 -18.23
CA GLU A 277 -4.23 -2.55 -18.75
C GLU A 277 -5.21 -2.14 -17.64
N HIS A 278 -5.61 -3.09 -16.79
CA HIS A 278 -6.70 -2.91 -15.83
C HIS A 278 -6.25 -2.78 -14.36
N GLY A 279 -5.06 -3.30 -14.03
CA GLY A 279 -4.52 -3.26 -12.69
C GLY A 279 -4.13 -1.86 -12.25
N SER A 280 -4.20 -1.62 -10.94
CA SER A 280 -3.82 -0.33 -10.35
C SER A 280 -2.30 -0.22 -10.06
N GLY A 281 -1.54 -1.25 -10.43
CA GLY A 281 -0.11 -1.36 -10.14
C GLY A 281 0.20 -1.58 -8.65
N HIS A 282 -0.74 -2.19 -7.91
CA HIS A 282 -0.61 -2.44 -6.47
C HIS A 282 0.06 -3.81 -6.20
N SER A 283 -0.70 -4.90 -6.29
CA SER A 283 -0.23 -6.25 -5.96
C SER A 283 -0.74 -7.26 -6.97
N GLU A 284 0.17 -8.01 -7.58
CA GLU A 284 -0.18 -8.95 -8.65
C GLU A 284 0.52 -10.29 -8.42
N ALA A 285 -0.21 -11.39 -8.54
CA ALA A 285 0.33 -12.72 -8.26
C ALA A 285 0.19 -13.68 -9.44
N ILE A 286 1.19 -14.52 -9.66
CA ILE A 286 1.13 -15.71 -10.51
C ILE A 286 1.26 -16.97 -9.67
N VAL A 287 0.47 -17.99 -9.97
CA VAL A 287 0.62 -19.34 -9.44
C VAL A 287 1.03 -20.27 -10.58
N THR A 288 2.25 -20.83 -10.51
CA THR A 288 2.86 -21.61 -11.60
C THR A 288 3.95 -22.55 -11.08
N ARG A 289 4.19 -23.67 -11.78
CA ARG A 289 5.40 -24.50 -11.62
C ARG A 289 6.44 -24.23 -12.72
N ASP A 290 6.07 -23.48 -13.75
CA ASP A 290 6.96 -23.14 -14.85
C ASP A 290 7.82 -21.92 -14.50
N ALA A 291 9.14 -22.15 -14.41
CA ALA A 291 10.08 -21.09 -14.09
C ALA A 291 10.19 -20.04 -15.22
N GLY A 292 9.82 -20.38 -16.45
CA GLY A 292 9.76 -19.45 -17.57
C GLY A 292 8.62 -18.44 -17.40
N ALA A 293 7.41 -18.92 -17.13
CA ALA A 293 6.21 -18.14 -16.88
C ALA A 293 6.37 -17.24 -15.65
N ALA A 294 6.91 -17.77 -14.54
CA ALA A 294 7.22 -16.97 -13.35
C ALA A 294 8.11 -15.77 -13.69
N ARG A 295 9.23 -16.03 -14.39
CA ARG A 295 10.17 -14.98 -14.82
C ARG A 295 9.57 -14.00 -15.84
N ALA A 296 8.68 -14.47 -16.71
CA ALA A 296 7.99 -13.60 -17.65
C ALA A 296 7.04 -12.65 -16.91
N PHE A 297 6.30 -13.17 -15.94
CA PHE A 297 5.39 -12.40 -15.10
C PHE A 297 6.12 -11.37 -14.24
N GLU A 298 7.18 -11.76 -13.53
CA GLU A 298 8.01 -10.87 -12.70
C GLU A 298 8.57 -9.66 -13.48
N ARG A 299 8.93 -9.86 -14.75
CA ARG A 299 9.45 -8.78 -15.60
C ARG A 299 8.37 -8.00 -16.33
N GLY A 300 7.27 -8.66 -16.66
CA GLY A 300 6.22 -8.13 -17.52
C GLY A 300 5.20 -7.29 -16.76
N VAL A 301 4.93 -7.62 -15.50
CA VAL A 301 3.95 -6.92 -14.68
C VAL A 301 4.56 -5.69 -14.02
N ASP A 302 3.98 -4.52 -14.26
CA ASP A 302 4.42 -3.24 -13.71
C ASP A 302 3.62 -2.85 -12.46
N ALA A 303 3.82 -3.59 -11.37
CA ALA A 303 3.18 -3.34 -10.09
C ALA A 303 4.17 -3.03 -8.97
N ALA A 304 3.67 -2.51 -7.85
CA ALA A 304 4.47 -2.24 -6.66
C ALA A 304 4.98 -3.53 -6.02
N CYS A 305 4.16 -4.59 -6.03
CA CYS A 305 4.54 -5.92 -5.55
C CYS A 305 4.09 -6.99 -6.53
N VAL A 306 5.03 -7.83 -6.96
CA VAL A 306 4.77 -8.97 -7.85
C VAL A 306 5.11 -10.26 -7.11
N TYR A 307 4.17 -11.20 -7.08
CA TYR A 307 4.26 -12.43 -6.30
C TYR A 307 4.30 -13.66 -7.20
N VAL A 308 5.12 -14.64 -6.84
CA VAL A 308 5.13 -15.97 -7.43
C VAL A 308 4.75 -16.98 -6.35
N ASN A 309 3.66 -17.73 -6.57
CA ASN A 309 3.14 -18.74 -5.66
C ASN A 309 2.88 -18.22 -4.23
N ALA A 310 2.43 -16.97 -4.11
CA ALA A 310 2.08 -16.33 -2.85
C ALA A 310 0.87 -15.40 -3.00
N SER A 311 0.16 -15.18 -1.89
CA SER A 311 -1.02 -14.31 -1.84
C SER A 311 -0.64 -12.83 -1.92
N THR A 312 -1.47 -12.03 -2.60
CA THR A 312 -1.36 -10.56 -2.62
C THR A 312 -1.56 -9.95 -1.24
N ARG A 313 -2.14 -10.69 -0.28
CA ARG A 313 -2.32 -10.22 1.10
C ARG A 313 -1.02 -9.96 1.84
N PHE A 314 0.09 -10.52 1.38
CA PHE A 314 1.42 -10.25 1.94
C PHE A 314 1.94 -8.83 1.63
N THR A 315 1.24 -8.02 0.83
CA THR A 315 1.63 -6.63 0.58
C THR A 315 1.31 -5.76 1.80
N ASP A 316 2.16 -5.86 2.81
CA ASP A 316 2.06 -5.20 4.11
C ASP A 316 3.47 -5.06 4.71
N GLY A 317 3.81 -3.89 5.22
CA GLY A 317 5.14 -3.61 5.78
C GLY A 317 5.53 -4.51 6.95
N GLY A 318 4.56 -4.97 7.76
CA GLY A 318 4.80 -5.96 8.81
C GLY A 318 5.22 -7.30 8.23
N GLU A 319 4.48 -7.81 7.25
CA GLU A 319 4.76 -9.06 6.55
C GLU A 319 6.08 -9.00 5.75
N PHE A 320 6.47 -7.82 5.28
CA PHE A 320 7.76 -7.58 4.58
C PHE A 320 8.96 -7.44 5.53
N GLY A 321 8.75 -7.58 6.84
CA GLY A 321 9.82 -7.43 7.84
C GLY A 321 10.28 -5.98 8.04
N MET A 322 9.51 -5.01 7.56
CA MET A 322 9.74 -3.57 7.79
C MET A 322 9.21 -3.15 9.16
N GLY A 323 8.38 -4.00 9.77
CA GLY A 323 7.81 -3.88 11.11
C GLY A 323 6.64 -2.91 11.21
N ALA A 324 6.68 -1.79 10.50
CA ALA A 324 5.57 -0.86 10.38
C ALA A 324 5.60 -0.12 9.03
N GLU A 325 4.42 0.33 8.58
CA GLU A 325 4.26 1.13 7.37
C GLU A 325 3.31 2.31 7.58
N ILE A 326 3.53 3.40 6.86
CA ILE A 326 2.58 4.53 6.79
C ILE A 326 1.54 4.32 5.70
N GLY A 327 1.78 3.43 4.75
CA GLY A 327 0.94 3.16 3.58
C GLY A 327 1.70 2.45 2.48
N ASN A 328 1.04 2.27 1.34
CA ASN A 328 1.54 1.47 0.25
C ASN A 328 1.48 2.25 -1.06
N SER A 329 2.60 2.74 -1.57
CA SER A 329 2.63 3.57 -2.78
C SER A 329 2.59 2.72 -4.04
N THR A 330 1.73 3.08 -4.98
CA THR A 330 1.78 2.51 -6.35
C THR A 330 2.52 3.41 -7.33
N GLN A 331 2.93 4.61 -6.89
CA GLN A 331 3.67 5.56 -7.71
C GLN A 331 5.08 5.05 -7.99
N LYS A 332 5.61 5.40 -9.16
CA LYS A 332 6.96 4.99 -9.58
C LYS A 332 8.08 5.82 -8.93
N LEU A 333 7.79 7.05 -8.51
CA LEU A 333 8.78 7.97 -7.99
C LEU A 333 9.01 7.74 -6.49
N HIS A 334 10.28 7.79 -6.07
CA HIS A 334 10.75 7.70 -4.68
C HIS A 334 10.57 6.35 -3.99
N ALA A 335 9.35 6.02 -3.57
CA ALA A 335 9.02 4.81 -2.84
C ALA A 335 7.79 4.15 -3.47
N ARG A 336 7.90 2.84 -3.71
CA ARG A 336 6.86 2.01 -4.35
C ARG A 336 6.74 0.71 -3.56
N GLY A 337 5.51 0.33 -3.22
CA GLY A 337 5.20 -0.72 -2.25
C GLY A 337 4.96 -0.15 -0.84
N PRO A 338 4.98 -1.01 0.18
CA PRO A 338 4.96 -0.60 1.59
C PRO A 338 6.00 0.48 1.91
N ILE A 339 5.59 1.49 2.68
CA ILE A 339 6.40 2.67 3.00
C ILE A 339 6.72 2.64 4.49
N GLY A 340 7.91 2.15 4.83
CA GLY A 340 8.40 2.10 6.20
C GLY A 340 9.28 3.30 6.55
N VAL A 341 10.01 3.18 7.65
CA VAL A 341 10.85 4.26 8.18
C VAL A 341 11.99 4.68 7.23
N ARG A 342 12.50 3.76 6.39
CA ARG A 342 13.54 4.09 5.40
C ARG A 342 12.99 4.87 4.21
N GLU A 343 11.75 4.56 3.82
CA GLU A 343 11.06 5.19 2.69
C GLU A 343 10.52 6.58 3.07
N LEU A 344 10.44 6.89 4.37
CA LEU A 344 10.21 8.24 4.93
C LEU A 344 11.49 9.10 5.00
N CYS A 345 12.52 8.72 4.27
CA CYS A 345 13.78 9.47 4.18
C CYS A 345 14.18 9.67 2.72
N THR A 346 14.98 10.71 2.48
CA THR A 346 15.70 10.93 1.23
C THR A 346 17.21 10.68 1.44
N PHE A 347 18.05 11.12 0.51
CA PHE A 347 19.49 11.00 0.61
C PHE A 347 20.21 12.29 0.21
N LYS A 348 21.38 12.52 0.79
CA LYS A 348 22.34 13.53 0.35
C LYS A 348 23.70 12.90 0.06
N TYR A 349 24.51 13.59 -0.74
CA TYR A 349 25.90 13.19 -0.95
C TYR A 349 26.80 13.93 0.03
N VAL A 350 27.67 13.19 0.71
CA VAL A 350 28.75 13.71 1.54
C VAL A 350 30.05 13.36 0.86
N VAL A 351 30.79 14.39 0.44
CA VAL A 351 32.05 14.25 -0.29
C VAL A 351 33.18 14.77 0.60
N ALA A 352 34.11 13.90 0.93
CA ALA A 352 35.34 14.26 1.63
C ALA A 352 36.50 14.29 0.64
N GLY A 353 37.31 15.32 0.73
CA GLY A 353 38.52 15.48 -0.05
C GLY A 353 39.59 16.18 0.77
N ASP A 354 40.80 16.21 0.24
CA ASP A 354 41.97 16.86 0.83
C ASP A 354 42.46 17.96 -0.11
N GLY A 355 41.71 19.06 -0.20
CA GLY A 355 42.04 20.18 -1.09
C GLY A 355 41.83 19.92 -2.59
N HIS A 356 40.94 19.00 -2.96
CA HIS A 356 40.68 18.68 -4.37
C HIS A 356 40.02 19.87 -5.09
N VAL A 357 40.50 20.17 -6.30
CA VAL A 357 39.94 21.20 -7.19
C VAL A 357 39.47 20.60 -8.51
N ARG A 358 38.45 21.22 -9.11
CA ARG A 358 38.03 20.93 -10.50
C ARG A 358 38.52 22.09 -11.39
N PRO A 359 39.38 21.83 -12.38
CA PRO A 359 39.89 22.87 -13.28
C PRO A 359 38.82 23.43 -14.21
#